data_AF-A0AAD5RA42-F1
#
_entry.id   AF-A0AAD5RA42-F1
#
_cell.length_a   1.000
_cell.length_b   1.000
_cell.length_c   1.000
_cell.angle_alpha   90.00
_cell.angle_beta   90.00
_cell.angle_gamma   90.00
#
_symmetry.space_group_name_H-M   'P 1'
#
loop_
_entity.id
_entity.type
_entity.pdbx_description
1 polymer ?
#
loop_
_entity_poly.entity_id
_entity_poly.type
_entity_poly.pdbx_seq_one_letter_code
_entity_poly.pdbx_strand_id
1 'polypeptide(L)'
;MYFNDIRYVDYNITFTGHSLGGALATLAAARIARNYWRGDQITIYTFGQPRVGDVEFALSFDKMIKESYRVVFRRDVCTTYATVYCKL
;
A
#
# COMPACT_ATOMS: atom_id res chain seq x y z
N MET A 1 -4.28 15.99 9.15
CA MET A 1 -3.64 15.53 7.90
C MET A 1 -4.10 16.46 6.79
N TYR A 2 -3.17 17.17 6.13
CA TYR A 2 -3.42 18.33 5.26
C TYR A 2 -3.81 17.96 3.81
N PHE A 3 -4.51 16.84 3.60
CA PHE A 3 -4.80 16.33 2.25
C PHE A 3 -5.81 17.17 1.43
N ASN A 4 -6.36 18.25 2.00
CA ASN A 4 -7.22 19.19 1.27
C ASN A 4 -6.61 20.58 1.13
N ASP A 5 -5.32 20.72 1.47
CA ASP A 5 -4.62 21.99 1.31
C ASP A 5 -4.17 22.15 -0.14
N ILE A 6 -4.65 23.22 -0.80
CA ILE A 6 -4.38 23.53 -2.21
C ILE A 6 -2.90 23.58 -2.54
N ARG A 7 -2.03 23.81 -1.56
CA ARG A 7 -0.57 23.87 -1.73
C ARG A 7 0.04 22.53 -2.09
N TYR A 8 -0.62 21.41 -1.76
CA TYR A 8 -0.06 20.07 -1.92
C TYR A 8 -0.84 19.21 -2.92
N VAL A 9 -1.93 19.70 -3.52
CA VAL A 9 -2.85 18.93 -4.38
C VAL A 9 -2.18 18.20 -5.55
N ASP A 10 -1.03 18.70 -6.01
CA ASP A 10 -0.29 18.13 -7.14
C ASP A 10 0.91 17.26 -6.71
N TYR A 11 1.07 17.01 -5.41
CA TYR A 11 2.18 16.21 -4.90
C TYR A 11 1.90 14.72 -5.01
N ASN A 12 2.93 13.96 -5.37
CA ASN A 12 2.91 12.51 -5.28
C ASN A 12 3.20 12.07 -3.84
N ILE A 13 2.35 11.21 -3.29
CA ILE A 13 2.47 10.67 -1.94
C ILE A 13 3.08 9.28 -2.02
N THR A 14 4.23 9.11 -1.37
CA THR A 14 4.86 7.79 -1.25
C THR A 14 4.64 7.23 0.16
N PHE A 15 4.07 6.02 0.25
CA PHE A 15 4.03 5.26 1.49
C PHE A 15 5.12 4.20 1.49
N THR A 16 5.81 4.06 2.61
CA THR A 16 6.84 3.04 2.78
C THR A 16 6.73 2.37 4.13
N GLY A 17 7.16 1.11 4.20
CA GLY A 17 7.17 0.36 5.45
C GLY A 17 7.88 -0.98 5.35
N HIS A 18 8.46 -1.41 6.47
CA HIS A 18 9.12 -2.71 6.60
C HIS A 18 8.32 -3.63 7.53
N SER A 19 8.25 -4.92 7.21
CA SER A 19 7.54 -5.94 8.01
C SER A 19 6.09 -5.51 8.28
N LEU A 20 5.65 -5.48 9.55
CA LEU A 20 4.34 -4.97 9.95
C LEU A 20 4.08 -3.52 9.50
N GLY A 21 5.14 -2.69 9.44
CA GLY A 21 5.04 -1.34 8.91
C GLY A 21 4.63 -1.30 7.43
N GLY A 22 5.01 -2.31 6.65
CA GLY A 22 4.59 -2.44 5.26
C GLY A 22 3.09 -2.77 5.14
N ALA A 23 2.58 -3.63 6.01
CA ALA A 23 1.14 -3.92 6.13
C ALA A 23 0.33 -2.65 6.48
N LEU A 24 0.82 -1.86 7.47
CA LEU A 24 0.19 -0.60 7.85
C LEU A 24 0.26 0.44 6.74
N ALA A 25 1.38 0.52 6.01
CA ALA A 25 1.53 1.41 4.86
C ALA A 25 0.47 1.09 3.80
N THR A 26 0.26 -0.19 3.48
CA THR A 26 -0.76 -0.65 2.53
C THR A 26 -2.18 -0.26 2.96
N LEU A 27 -2.53 -0.44 4.24
CA LEU A 27 -3.84 -0.04 4.76
C LEU A 27 -4.04 1.48 4.76
N ALA A 28 -3.00 2.23 5.13
CA ALA A 28 -3.03 3.70 5.12
C ALA A 28 -3.20 4.24 3.70
N ALA A 29 -2.44 3.71 2.74
CA ALA A 29 -2.53 4.07 1.33
C ALA A 29 -3.93 3.77 0.77
N ALA A 30 -4.50 2.60 1.07
CA ALA A 30 -5.85 2.24 0.65
C ALA A 30 -6.90 3.23 1.20
N ARG A 31 -6.80 3.59 2.48
CA ARG A 31 -7.70 4.55 3.12
C ARG A 31 -7.59 5.95 2.51
N ILE A 32 -6.39 6.36 2.12
CA ILE A 32 -6.12 7.67 1.53
C ILE A 32 -6.58 7.71 0.07
N ALA A 33 -6.28 6.69 -0.72
CA ALA A 33 -6.74 6.55 -2.10
C ALA A 33 -8.28 6.57 -2.21
N ARG A 34 -8.98 5.99 -1.22
CA ARG A 34 -10.44 5.91 -1.24
C ARG A 34 -11.14 7.23 -0.91
N ASN A 35 -10.58 8.04 -0.01
CA ASN A 35 -11.31 9.15 0.60
C ASN A 35 -10.67 10.54 0.40
N TYR A 36 -9.38 10.61 0.08
CA TYR A 36 -8.63 11.86 0.24
C TYR A 36 -7.68 12.20 -0.91
N TRP A 37 -7.23 11.24 -1.70
CA TRP A 37 -6.21 11.49 -2.73
C TRP A 37 -6.44 10.65 -3.98
N ARG A 38 -5.94 11.13 -5.12
CA ARG A 38 -6.04 10.37 -6.37
C ARG A 38 -5.03 9.23 -6.37
N GLY A 39 -5.48 8.03 -6.70
CA GLY A 39 -4.65 6.83 -6.64
C GLY A 39 -3.51 6.78 -7.66
N ASP A 40 -3.54 7.61 -8.71
CA ASP A 40 -2.46 7.82 -9.67
C ASP A 40 -1.28 8.63 -9.10
N GLN A 41 -1.51 9.42 -8.04
CA GLN A 41 -0.48 10.17 -7.32
C GLN A 41 0.04 9.44 -6.08
N ILE A 42 -0.34 8.17 -5.89
CA ILE A 42 0.09 7.37 -4.73
C ILE A 42 1.06 6.29 -5.21
N THR A 43 2.23 6.24 -4.57
CA THR A 43 3.21 5.17 -4.76
C THR A 43 3.43 4.42 -3.46
N ILE A 44 3.54 3.09 -3.52
CA ILE A 44 3.84 2.26 -2.36
C ILE A 44 5.13 1.47 -2.54
N TYR A 45 5.97 1.47 -1.51
CA TYR A 45 7.16 0.63 -1.41
C TYR A 45 7.17 -0.11 -0.09
N THR A 46 7.12 -1.44 -0.14
CA THR A 46 7.04 -2.25 1.08
C THR A 46 8.14 -3.30 1.09
N PHE A 47 8.73 -3.52 2.25
CA PHE A 47 9.86 -4.43 2.42
C PHE A 47 9.50 -5.53 3.42
N GLY A 48 9.50 -6.79 2.99
CA GLY A 48 9.16 -7.91 3.88
C GLY A 48 7.72 -7.83 4.41
N GLN A 49 6.80 -7.16 3.70
CA GLN A 49 5.42 -7.03 4.18
C GLN A 49 4.68 -8.38 4.15
N PRO A 50 4.02 -8.77 5.26
CA PRO A 50 3.05 -9.86 5.21
C PRO A 50 1.90 -9.47 4.27
N ARG A 51 1.27 -10.47 3.67
CA ARG A 51 0.08 -10.21 2.85
C ARG A 51 -1.08 -9.73 3.75
N VAL A 52 -1.84 -8.74 3.27
CA VAL A 52 -2.89 -8.07 4.03
C VAL A 52 -4.20 -8.00 3.26
N GLY A 53 -5.30 -8.27 3.96
CA GLY A 53 -6.65 -8.20 3.40
C GLY A 53 -7.02 -9.40 2.55
N ASP A 54 -8.31 -9.55 2.25
CA ASP A 54 -8.86 -10.62 1.43
C ASP A 54 -8.64 -10.37 -0.08
N VAL A 55 -9.10 -11.33 -0.90
CA VAL A 55 -9.00 -11.23 -2.37
C VAL A 55 -9.75 -9.99 -2.91
N GLU A 56 -10.88 -9.65 -2.31
CA GLU A 56 -11.68 -8.50 -2.74
C GLU A 56 -10.95 -7.18 -2.44
N PHE A 57 -10.34 -7.08 -1.26
CA PHE A 57 -9.48 -5.98 -0.87
C PHE A 57 -8.29 -5.85 -1.81
N ALA A 58 -7.62 -6.95 -2.16
CA ALA A 58 -6.49 -6.93 -3.10
C ALA A 58 -6.92 -6.41 -4.48
N LEU A 59 -8.04 -6.90 -5.02
CA LEU A 59 -8.57 -6.46 -6.31
C LEU A 59 -9.00 -4.98 -6.28
N SER A 60 -9.60 -4.54 -5.19
CA SER A 60 -9.98 -3.14 -4.99
C SER A 60 -8.76 -2.24 -4.87
N PHE A 61 -7.77 -2.66 -4.08
CA PHE A 61 -6.50 -1.96 -3.91
C PHE A 61 -5.76 -1.80 -5.23
N ASP A 62 -5.71 -2.86 -6.05
CA ASP A 62 -5.05 -2.85 -7.35
C ASP A 62 -5.73 -1.94 -8.37
N LYS A 63 -7.05 -1.76 -8.25
CA LYS A 63 -7.80 -0.79 -9.05
C LYS A 63 -7.55 0.64 -8.59
N MET A 64 -7.39 0.85 -7.29
CA MET A 64 -7.16 2.18 -6.70
C MET A 64 -5.72 2.66 -6.93
N ILE A 65 -4.72 1.83 -6.65
CA ILE A 65 -3.30 2.21 -6.67
C ILE A 65 -2.58 1.34 -7.69
N LYS A 66 -2.07 1.99 -8.74
CA LYS A 66 -1.33 1.31 -9.82
C LYS A 66 0.12 1.06 -9.44
N GLU A 67 0.76 2.06 -8.82
CA GLU A 67 2.18 2.05 -8.47
C GLU A 67 2.41 1.43 -7.09
N SER A 68 2.38 0.10 -7.00
CA SER A 68 2.59 -0.64 -5.75
C SER A 68 3.72 -1.66 -5.87
N TYR A 69 4.78 -1.48 -5.08
CA TYR A 69 5.96 -2.34 -5.10
C TYR A 69 6.11 -3.10 -3.77
N ARG A 70 6.29 -4.42 -3.87
CA ARG A 70 6.61 -5.29 -2.74
C ARG A 70 7.98 -5.94 -2.94
N VAL A 71 8.92 -5.55 -2.10
CA VAL A 71 10.27 -6.10 -2.07
C VAL A 71 10.32 -7.19 -1.00
N VAL A 72 10.61 -8.42 -1.42
CA VAL A 72 10.72 -9.59 -0.53
C VAL A 72 12.15 -10.13 -0.57
N PHE A 73 12.76 -10.37 0.59
CA PHE A 73 14.10 -10.91 0.67
C PHE A 73 14.09 -12.44 0.88
N ARG A 74 14.48 -13.17 -0.17
CA ARG A 74 14.71 -14.64 -0.18
C ARG A 74 13.65 -15.47 0.57
N ARG A 75 13.96 -15.91 1.80
CA ARG A 75 13.16 -16.80 2.64
C ARG A 75 12.53 -16.06 3.81
N ASP A 76 12.10 -14.82 3.59
CA ASP A 76 11.42 -14.06 4.63
C ASP A 76 10.07 -14.72 4.97
N VAL A 77 10.07 -15.38 6.12
CA VAL A 77 8.93 -16.05 6.72
C VAL A 77 7.76 -15.10 6.94
N CYS A 78 8.02 -13.83 7.26
CA CYS A 78 6.97 -12.85 7.50
C CYS A 78 6.09 -12.64 6.27
N THR A 79 6.65 -12.76 5.06
CA THR A 79 5.90 -12.66 3.80
C THR A 79 5.14 -13.94 3.43
N THR A 80 5.49 -15.06 4.05
CA THR A 80 5.04 -16.41 3.65
C THR A 80 3.86 -16.92 4.48
N TYR A 81 3.82 -16.62 5.79
CA TYR A 81 2.77 -17.15 6.70
C TYR A 81 1.46 -16.37 6.69
N ALA A 82 1.43 -15.15 6.17
CA ALA A 82 0.20 -14.38 6.07
C ALA A 82 -0.60 -14.84 4.84
N THR A 83 -1.52 -15.79 5.06
CA THR A 83 -2.39 -16.40 4.04
C THR A 83 -3.53 -15.48 3.61
N VAL A 84 -3.26 -14.21 3.26
CA VAL A 84 -4.32 -13.27 2.84
C VAL A 84 -3.85 -12.38 1.69
N TYR A 85 -4.29 -12.70 0.48
CA TYR A 85 -3.82 -12.15 -0.80
C TYR A 85 -3.51 -10.64 -0.78
N CYS A 86 -2.29 -10.29 -1.16
CA CYS A 86 -1.93 -8.95 -1.59
C CYS A 86 -0.99 -9.12 -2.78
N LYS A 87 -1.26 -8.37 -3.85
CA LYS A 87 -0.66 -8.38 -5.19
C LYS A 87 0.71 -9.06 -5.29
N LEU A 88 0.86 -10.01 -6.22
CA LEU A 88 2.14 -10.66 -6.56
C LEU A 88 3.19 -9.63 -6.91
#